data_AF-A0A929SJI1-F1
#
_entry.id   AF-A0A929SJI1-F1
#
_cell.length_a   1.000
_cell.length_b   1.000
_cell.length_c   1.000
_cell.angle_alpha   90.00
_cell.angle_beta   90.00
_cell.angle_gamma   90.00
#
_symmetry.space_group_name_H-M   'P 1'
#
loop_
_entity.id
_entity.type
_entity.pdbx_description
1 polymer ?
#
loop_
_entity_poly.entity_id
_entity_poly.type
_entity_poly.pdbx_seq_one_letter_code
_entity_poly.pdbx_strand_id
1 'polypeptide(L)'
;AKGALKEAIKAQLNGIGFDLWLQARPWGFELKDVPQSVLMYHSRADEEVPFVVASQVSRMLPNCELIAAQDTPHHSAKALLDFLKIIKERL
;
A
#
# COMPACT_ATOMS: atom_id res chain seq x y z
N ALA A 1 -34.19 -11.38 -1.62
CA ALA A 1 -33.48 -10.21 -1.06
C ALA A 1 -32.78 -10.53 0.27
N LYS A 2 -33.48 -10.87 1.38
CA LYS A 2 -32.86 -11.07 2.70
C LYS A 2 -31.82 -12.22 2.79
N GLY A 3 -32.05 -13.34 2.10
CA GLY A 3 -31.08 -14.46 2.07
C GLY A 3 -29.77 -14.12 1.36
N ALA A 4 -29.85 -13.43 0.21
CA ALA A 4 -28.68 -12.98 -0.54
C ALA A 4 -27.82 -11.98 0.24
N LEU A 5 -28.45 -11.07 1.00
CA LEU A 5 -27.75 -10.13 1.88
C LEU A 5 -26.97 -10.86 2.99
N LYS A 6 -27.56 -11.90 3.60
CA LYS A 6 -26.91 -12.71 4.63
C LYS A 6 -25.67 -13.44 4.09
N GLU A 7 -25.78 -14.04 2.91
CA GLU A 7 -24.65 -14.73 2.28
C GLU A 7 -23.55 -13.76 1.84
N ALA A 8 -23.90 -12.57 1.33
CA ALA A 8 -22.93 -11.52 1.01
C ALA A 8 -22.16 -11.05 2.25
N ILE A 9 -22.84 -10.81 3.37
CA ILE A 9 -22.21 -10.44 4.65
C ILE A 9 -21.27 -11.56 5.12
N LYS A 10 -21.70 -12.82 5.06
CA LYS A 10 -20.86 -13.96 5.46
C LYS A 10 -19.60 -14.10 4.59
N ALA A 11 -19.74 -13.93 3.28
CA ALA A 11 -18.60 -13.94 2.36
C ALA A 11 -17.62 -12.80 2.69
N GLN A 12 -18.13 -11.61 3.01
CA GLN A 12 -17.30 -10.46 3.36
C GLN A 12 -16.58 -10.63 4.71
N LEU A 13 -17.23 -11.23 5.71
CA LEU A 13 -16.58 -11.57 6.99
C LEU A 13 -15.44 -12.58 6.80
N ASN A 14 -15.59 -13.54 5.89
CA ASN A 14 -14.50 -14.46 5.54
C ASN A 14 -13.34 -13.71 4.88
N GLY A 15 -13.62 -12.73 4.01
CA GLY A 15 -12.61 -11.87 3.40
C GLY A 15 -11.82 -11.08 4.44
N ILE A 16 -12.52 -10.36 5.33
CA ILE A 16 -11.88 -9.60 6.42
C ILE A 16 -11.03 -10.50 7.32
N GLY A 17 -11.57 -11.67 7.69
CA GLY A 17 -10.84 -12.64 8.51
C GLY A 17 -9.60 -13.18 7.81
N PHE A 18 -9.66 -13.40 6.50
CA PHE A 18 -8.52 -13.84 5.70
C PHE A 18 -7.45 -12.75 5.57
N ASP A 19 -7.85 -11.49 5.34
CA ASP A 19 -6.91 -10.36 5.27
C ASP A 19 -6.16 -10.18 6.60
N LEU A 20 -6.88 -10.25 7.73
CA LEU A 20 -6.26 -10.18 9.05
C LEU A 20 -5.31 -11.35 9.30
N TRP A 21 -5.72 -12.57 8.92
CA TRP A 21 -4.88 -13.77 9.02
C TRP A 21 -3.61 -13.65 8.17
N LEU A 22 -3.70 -13.05 6.99
CA LEU A 22 -2.57 -12.82 6.09
C LEU A 22 -1.62 -11.76 6.66
N GLN A 23 -2.15 -10.65 7.17
CA GLN A 23 -1.37 -9.56 7.78
C GLN A 23 -0.65 -9.99 9.06
N ALA A 24 -1.24 -10.90 9.84
CA ALA A 24 -0.66 -11.37 11.11
C ALA A 24 0.48 -12.39 10.93
N ARG A 25 0.75 -12.84 9.70
CA ARG A 25 1.77 -13.86 9.43
C ARG A 25 3.09 -13.25 8.96
N PRO A 26 4.23 -13.83 9.35
CA PRO A 26 5.51 -13.47 8.76
C PRO A 26 5.48 -13.67 7.25
N TRP A 27 6.06 -12.74 6.50
CA TRP A 27 6.14 -12.83 5.04
C TRP A 27 7.20 -13.83 4.55
N GLY A 28 7.99 -14.39 5.46
CA GLY A 28 9.12 -15.26 5.13
C GLY A 28 10.42 -14.51 4.82
N PHE A 29 10.41 -13.18 4.93
CA PHE A 29 11.58 -12.30 4.82
C PHE A 29 11.34 -11.01 5.62
N GLU A 30 12.40 -10.28 5.97
CA GLU A 30 12.30 -8.93 6.52
C GLU A 30 12.59 -7.88 5.43
N LEU A 31 12.12 -6.65 5.61
CA LEU A 31 12.30 -5.58 4.62
C LEU A 31 13.78 -5.31 4.28
N LYS A 32 14.67 -5.45 5.27
CA LYS A 32 16.13 -5.32 5.07
C LYS A 32 16.72 -6.39 4.16
N ASP A 33 16.01 -7.52 3.98
CA ASP A 33 16.46 -8.65 3.17
C ASP A 33 15.96 -8.55 1.71
N VAL A 34 15.33 -7.43 1.31
CA VAL A 34 14.88 -7.17 -0.07
C VAL A 34 16.00 -6.50 -0.87
N PRO A 35 16.73 -7.22 -1.76
CA PRO A 35 17.87 -6.64 -2.48
C PRO A 35 17.48 -5.75 -3.67
N GLN A 36 16.25 -5.86 -4.17
CA GLN A 36 15.81 -5.13 -5.35
C GLN A 36 15.72 -3.62 -5.10
N SER A 37 15.94 -2.83 -6.15
CA SER A 37 15.64 -1.40 -6.13
C SER A 37 14.13 -1.19 -5.98
N VAL A 38 13.73 -0.40 -4.99
CA VAL A 38 12.32 -0.09 -4.69
C VAL A 38 12.04 1.38 -4.93
N LEU A 39 11.08 1.67 -5.80
CA LEU A 39 10.51 3.00 -5.93
C LEU A 39 9.22 3.07 -5.12
N MET A 40 9.22 3.84 -4.03
CA MET A 40 8.06 4.04 -3.17
C MET A 40 7.45 5.41 -3.44
N TYR A 41 6.18 5.45 -3.85
CA TYR A 41 5.43 6.68 -4.05
C TYR A 41 4.38 6.81 -2.95
N HIS A 42 4.42 7.89 -2.17
CA HIS A 42 3.48 8.10 -1.06
C HIS A 42 3.09 9.57 -0.91
N SER A 43 1.83 9.83 -0.61
CA SER A 43 1.34 11.19 -0.42
C SER A 43 1.58 11.73 0.98
N ARG A 44 1.96 13.01 1.07
CA ARG A 44 2.02 13.74 2.34
C ARG A 44 0.65 14.05 2.94
N ALA A 45 -0.39 14.08 2.09
CA ALA A 45 -1.78 14.34 2.48
C ALA A 45 -2.59 13.05 2.67
N ASP A 46 -1.91 11.92 2.85
CA ASP A 46 -2.55 10.64 3.12
C ASP A 46 -3.07 10.59 4.57
N GLU A 47 -4.39 10.61 4.73
CA GLU A 47 -5.07 10.55 6.02
C GLU A 47 -5.32 9.10 6.50
N GLU A 48 -5.18 8.10 5.63
CA GLU A 48 -5.37 6.69 5.97
C GLU A 48 -4.06 6.06 6.46
N VAL A 49 -2.95 6.38 5.79
CA VAL A 49 -1.61 5.93 6.14
C VAL A 49 -0.68 7.14 6.29
N PRO A 50 -0.36 7.54 7.54
CA PRO A 50 0.47 8.71 7.78
C PRO A 50 1.82 8.65 7.07
N PHE A 51 2.23 9.74 6.44
CA PHE A 51 3.49 9.83 5.68
C PHE A 51 4.74 9.40 6.48
N VAL A 52 4.74 9.61 7.81
CA VAL A 52 5.83 9.16 8.68
C VAL A 52 6.05 7.65 8.61
N VAL A 53 4.98 6.86 8.46
CA VAL A 53 5.04 5.40 8.33
C VAL A 53 5.75 5.03 7.03
N ALA A 54 5.33 5.61 5.90
CA ALA A 54 6.01 5.40 4.62
C ALA A 54 7.50 5.77 4.69
N SER A 55 7.82 6.89 5.35
CA SER A 55 9.21 7.31 5.58
C SER A 55 10.01 6.36 6.47
N GLN A 56 9.38 5.67 7.43
CA GLN A 56 10.03 4.66 8.25
C GLN A 56 10.27 3.38 7.45
N VAL A 57 9.25 2.90 6.72
CA VAL A 57 9.33 1.69 5.88
C VAL A 57 10.38 1.87 4.78
N SER A 58 10.45 3.04 4.13
CA SER A 58 11.45 3.30 3.09
C SER A 58 12.88 3.21 3.61
N ARG A 59 13.13 3.51 4.90
CA ARG A 59 14.47 3.37 5.52
C ARG A 59 14.80 1.94 5.91
N MET A 60 13.80 1.07 6.05
CA MET A 60 13.99 -0.36 6.34
C MET A 60 14.36 -1.15 5.08
N LEU A 61 13.99 -0.65 3.90
CA LEU A 61 14.35 -1.21 2.60
C LEU A 61 15.72 -0.66 2.16
N PRO A 62 16.72 -1.51 1.86
CA PRO A 62 18.10 -1.06 1.66
C PRO A 62 18.30 -0.22 0.40
N ASN A 63 17.49 -0.47 -0.65
CA ASN A 63 17.62 0.18 -1.96
C ASN A 63 16.33 0.93 -2.33
N CYS A 64 15.75 1.68 -1.39
CA CYS A 64 14.48 2.37 -1.61
C CYS A 64 14.64 3.88 -1.84
N GLU A 65 14.04 4.36 -2.94
CA GLU A 65 13.79 5.78 -3.20
C GLU A 65 12.34 6.11 -2.83
N LEU A 66 12.14 7.00 -1.86
CA LEU A 66 10.81 7.51 -1.50
C LEU A 66 10.52 8.82 -2.25
N ILE A 67 9.51 8.79 -3.11
CA ILE A 67 8.92 9.95 -3.77
C ILE A 67 7.73 10.44 -2.95
N ALA A 68 7.91 11.62 -2.34
CA ALA A 68 6.86 12.28 -1.57
C ALA A 68 5.93 13.08 -2.49
N ALA A 69 4.74 12.54 -2.76
CA ALA A 69 3.70 13.25 -3.49
C ALA A 69 3.05 14.34 -2.62
N GLN A 70 2.65 15.44 -3.27
CA GLN A 70 1.97 16.54 -2.61
C GLN A 70 0.46 16.46 -2.89
N ASP A 71 -0.34 16.79 -1.87
CA ASP A 71 -1.74 17.19 -1.98
C ASP A 71 -2.68 16.20 -2.72
N THR A 72 -2.39 14.90 -2.66
CA THR A 72 -3.32 13.85 -3.11
C THR A 72 -3.82 13.01 -1.94
N PRO A 73 -5.12 12.70 -1.84
CA PRO A 73 -5.61 11.77 -0.83
C PRO A 73 -5.08 10.35 -1.08
N HIS A 74 -5.31 9.44 -0.14
CA HIS A 74 -4.89 8.02 -0.22
C HIS A 74 -5.25 7.38 -1.57
N HIS A 75 -6.43 7.73 -2.11
CA HIS A 75 -6.90 7.26 -3.41
C HIS A 75 -7.34 8.40 -4.32
N SER A 76 -6.64 8.60 -5.44
CA SER A 76 -7.10 9.50 -6.50
C SER A 76 -6.56 9.10 -7.87
N ALA A 77 -7.34 9.40 -8.92
CA ALA A 77 -6.88 9.23 -10.30
C ALA A 77 -5.61 10.05 -10.58
N LYS A 78 -5.51 11.25 -9.98
CA LYS A 78 -4.31 12.10 -10.09
C LYS A 78 -3.07 11.40 -9.53
N ALA A 79 -3.15 10.82 -8.32
CA ALA A 79 -2.02 10.11 -7.71
C ALA A 79 -1.53 8.95 -8.60
N LEU A 80 -2.45 8.18 -9.17
CA LEU A 80 -2.10 7.11 -10.11
C LEU A 80 -1.43 7.64 -11.38
N LEU A 81 -2.00 8.67 -12.01
CA LEU A 81 -1.45 9.25 -13.23
C LEU A 81 -0.06 9.86 -13.01
N ASP A 82 0.17 10.52 -11.89
CA ASP A 82 1.47 11.09 -11.56
C ASP A 82 2.51 10.00 -11.30
N PHE A 83 2.13 8.92 -10.61
CA PHE A 83 2.99 7.75 -10.44
C PHE A 83 3.35 7.07 -11.78
N LEU A 84 2.39 6.93 -12.70
CA LEU A 84 2.63 6.34 -14.02
C LEU A 84 3.59 7.18 -14.87
N LYS A 85 3.53 8.52 -14.78
CA LYS A 85 4.50 9.41 -15.46
C LYS A 85 5.91 9.17 -14.94
N ILE A 86 6.08 9.07 -13.62
CA ILE A 86 7.37 8.79 -12.99
C ILE A 86 7.92 7.44 -13.46
N ILE A 87 7.10 6.38 -13.45
CA ILE A 87 7.53 5.06 -13.93
C ILE A 87 7.98 5.14 -15.38
N LYS A 88 7.22 5.84 -16.25
CA LYS A 88 7.56 6.00 -17.66
C LYS A 88 8.91 6.70 -17.89
N GLU A 89 9.32 7.60 -17.00
CA GLU A 89 10.61 8.29 -17.10
C GLU A 89 11.79 7.46 -16.54
N ARG A 90 11.49 6.41 -15.76
CA ARG A 90 12.46 5.56 -15.07
C ARG A 90 12.67 4.19 -15.74
N LEU A 91 11.79 3.82 -16.68
CA LEU A 91 11.90 2.64 -17.56
C LEU A 91 12.48 3.03 -18.92
#